data_AF-A0A7S3MY25-F1
#
_entry.id   AF-A0A7S3MY25-F1
#
_cell.length_a   1.000
_cell.length_b   1.000
_cell.length_c   1.000
_cell.angle_alpha   90.00
_cell.angle_beta   90.00
_cell.angle_gamma   90.00
#
_symmetry.space_group_name_H-M   'P 1'
#
loop_
_entity.id
_entity.type
_entity.pdbx_description
1 polymer ?
#
loop_
_entity_poly.entity_id
_entity_poly.type
_entity_poly.pdbx_seq_one_letter_code
_entity_poly.pdbx_strand_id
1 'polypeptide(L)'
;LKISRMPPPAVIFLPAVDPRQKKVDTAATRLKCTSITLTVFGFFGLVVTTLISLFTREIVEVFDTAVKGKEHDTENLSRNEFDLYDVIKNLCFSSLVISLCTVLLGLSGWKASNKKKPELTKRSLRKSYVLLVVMLLGMIAQSCFKYEMIQDIFKFAKDSSKDGLPEVTAQ
;
A
#
# COMPACT_ATOMS: atom_id res chain seq x y z
N LEU A 1 64.10 -32.51 -42.65
CA LEU A 1 62.81 -32.53 -41.91
C LEU A 1 62.65 -31.22 -41.15
N LYS A 2 61.72 -30.36 -41.58
CA LYS A 2 61.49 -29.03 -40.99
C LYS A 2 60.40 -29.18 -39.93
N ILE A 3 60.79 -29.25 -38.65
CA ILE A 3 59.87 -29.41 -37.53
C ILE A 3 59.16 -28.06 -37.33
N SER A 4 57.91 -27.99 -37.79
CA SER A 4 57.02 -26.83 -37.62
C SER A 4 56.65 -26.71 -36.13
N ARG A 5 57.19 -25.70 -35.44
CA ARG A 5 56.82 -25.39 -34.05
C ARG A 5 55.45 -24.74 -34.04
N MET A 6 54.44 -25.46 -33.54
CA MET A 6 53.13 -24.86 -33.27
C MET A 6 53.27 -23.79 -32.18
N PRO A 7 52.59 -22.63 -32.32
CA PRO A 7 52.55 -21.62 -31.27
C PRO A 7 51.83 -22.17 -30.03
N PRO A 8 52.27 -21.80 -28.81
CA PRO A 8 51.61 -22.25 -27.59
C PRO A 8 50.17 -21.73 -27.53
N PRO A 9 49.24 -22.51 -26.96
CA PRO A 9 47.85 -22.10 -26.83
C PRO A 9 47.75 -20.84 -25.95
N ALA A 10 46.97 -19.87 -26.41
CA ALA A 10 46.71 -18.64 -25.68
C ALA A 10 46.02 -18.97 -24.34
N VAL A 11 46.73 -18.74 -23.24
CA VAL A 11 46.16 -18.87 -21.89
C VAL A 11 45.20 -17.70 -21.68
N ILE A 12 43.90 -17.97 -21.74
CA ILE A 12 42.84 -17.00 -21.45
C ILE A 12 42.89 -16.73 -19.94
N PHE A 13 43.50 -15.62 -19.55
CA PHE A 13 43.43 -15.10 -18.18
C PHE A 13 42.01 -14.61 -17.90
N LEU A 14 41.20 -15.46 -17.26
CA LEU A 14 39.96 -15.00 -16.65
C LEU A 14 40.32 -14.11 -15.46
N PRO A 15 39.92 -12.83 -15.45
CA PRO A 15 40.20 -11.96 -14.32
C PRO A 15 39.54 -12.57 -13.07
N ALA A 16 40.33 -12.74 -12.01
CA ALA A 16 39.84 -13.24 -10.74
C ALA A 16 38.72 -12.31 -10.23
N VAL A 17 37.47 -12.78 -10.27
CA VAL A 17 36.33 -12.04 -9.75
C VAL A 17 36.44 -12.01 -8.23
N ASP A 18 36.63 -10.81 -7.67
CA ASP A 18 36.70 -10.62 -6.23
C ASP A 18 35.39 -11.13 -5.58
N PRO A 19 35.44 -12.05 -4.60
CA PRO A 19 34.24 -12.57 -3.92
C PRO A 19 33.37 -11.46 -3.29
N ARG A 20 33.94 -10.28 -3.00
CA ARG A 20 33.17 -9.12 -2.53
C ARG A 20 32.23 -8.58 -3.60
N GLN A 21 32.65 -8.58 -4.86
CA GLN A 21 31.88 -8.07 -5.99
C GLN A 21 30.66 -8.95 -6.27
N LYS A 22 30.82 -10.28 -6.18
CA LYS A 22 29.72 -11.24 -6.31
C LYS A 22 28.62 -11.04 -5.27
N LYS A 23 28.98 -10.67 -4.02
CA LYS A 23 27.99 -10.32 -2.97
C LYS A 23 27.24 -9.03 -3.29
N VAL A 24 27.94 -8.01 -3.80
CA VAL A 24 27.35 -6.73 -4.22
C VAL A 24 26.37 -6.93 -5.37
N ASP A 25 26.72 -7.73 -6.37
CA ASP A 25 25.86 -7.99 -7.54
C ASP A 25 24.58 -8.77 -7.15
N THR A 26 24.70 -9.71 -6.21
CA THR A 26 23.56 -10.44 -5.65
C THR A 26 22.62 -9.48 -4.90
N ALA A 27 23.17 -8.59 -4.07
CA ALA A 27 22.37 -7.60 -3.34
C ALA A 27 21.69 -6.58 -4.28
N ALA A 28 22.39 -6.12 -5.32
CA ALA A 28 21.84 -5.23 -6.33
C ALA A 28 20.65 -5.87 -7.08
N THR A 29 20.76 -7.15 -7.42
CA THR A 29 19.70 -7.89 -8.12
C THR A 29 18.44 -8.03 -7.25
N ARG A 30 18.62 -8.35 -5.96
CA ARG A 30 17.51 -8.38 -4.99
C ARG A 30 16.85 -7.02 -4.85
N LEU A 31 17.64 -5.96 -4.75
CA LEU A 31 17.13 -4.58 -4.66
C LEU A 31 16.28 -4.20 -5.88
N LYS A 32 16.69 -4.59 -7.10
CA LYS A 32 15.89 -4.37 -8.32
C LYS A 32 14.56 -5.09 -8.26
N CYS A 33 14.56 -6.37 -7.89
CA CYS A 33 13.35 -7.16 -7.78
C CYS A 33 12.37 -6.53 -6.77
N THR A 34 12.84 -6.21 -5.56
CA THR A 34 12.01 -5.59 -4.52
C THR A 34 11.49 -4.21 -4.95
N SER A 35 12.31 -3.41 -5.62
CA SER A 35 11.90 -2.09 -6.13
C SER A 35 10.80 -2.19 -7.19
N ILE A 36 10.87 -3.18 -8.07
CA ILE A 36 9.82 -3.46 -9.06
C ILE A 36 8.53 -3.87 -8.36
N THR A 37 8.61 -4.83 -7.44
CA THR A 37 7.44 -5.29 -6.68
C THR A 37 6.78 -4.15 -5.92
N LEU A 38 7.55 -3.28 -5.25
CA LEU A 38 7.01 -2.11 -4.56
C LEU A 38 6.31 -1.15 -5.52
N THR A 39 6.89 -0.93 -6.70
CA THR A 39 6.32 -0.02 -7.70
C THR A 39 5.00 -0.57 -8.24
N VAL A 40 4.96 -1.85 -8.61
CA VAL A 40 3.75 -2.52 -9.12
C VAL A 40 2.66 -2.54 -8.06
N PHE A 41 2.99 -2.92 -6.82
CA PHE A 41 2.04 -2.98 -5.73
C PHE A 41 1.51 -1.59 -5.35
N GLY A 42 2.39 -0.59 -5.30
CA GLY A 42 1.99 0.80 -5.05
C GLY A 42 1.07 1.34 -6.15
N PHE A 43 1.35 1.01 -7.41
CA PHE A 43 0.50 1.42 -8.53
C PHE A 43 -0.87 0.74 -8.50
N PHE A 44 -0.90 -0.56 -8.19
CA PHE A 44 -2.15 -1.30 -7.98
C PHE A 44 -2.99 -0.66 -6.86
N GLY A 45 -2.35 -0.33 -5.73
CA GLY A 45 -3.00 0.39 -4.63
C GLY A 45 -3.57 1.75 -5.05
N LEU A 46 -2.83 2.53 -5.85
CA LEU A 46 -3.33 3.80 -6.40
C LEU A 46 -4.58 3.61 -7.27
N VAL A 47 -4.57 2.60 -8.16
CA VAL A 47 -5.73 2.32 -9.03
C VAL A 47 -6.93 1.91 -8.20
N VAL A 48 -6.77 0.95 -7.28
CA VAL A 48 -7.87 0.47 -6.43
C VAL A 48 -8.44 1.59 -5.56
N THR A 49 -7.60 2.38 -4.90
CA THR A 49 -8.05 3.50 -4.06
C THR A 49 -8.76 4.59 -4.87
N THR A 50 -8.30 4.86 -6.09
CA THR A 50 -8.97 5.81 -6.99
C THR A 50 -10.33 5.30 -7.40
N LEU A 51 -10.44 4.01 -7.78
CA LEU A 51 -11.73 3.40 -8.12
C LEU A 51 -12.71 3.44 -6.94
N ILE A 52 -12.27 3.02 -5.75
CA ILE A 52 -13.11 3.08 -4.53
C ILE A 52 -13.54 4.53 -4.25
N SER A 53 -12.65 5.51 -4.41
CA SER A 53 -12.98 6.93 -4.21
C SER A 53 -14.04 7.45 -5.20
N LEU A 54 -14.10 6.90 -6.42
CA LEU A 54 -15.12 7.27 -7.40
C LEU A 54 -16.47 6.61 -7.08
N PHE A 55 -16.45 5.35 -6.68
CA PHE A 55 -17.66 4.58 -6.35
C PHE A 55 -18.10 4.71 -4.88
N THR A 56 -17.49 5.62 -4.10
CA THR A 56 -17.79 5.74 -2.66
C THR A 56 -19.27 6.04 -2.40
N ARG A 57 -19.92 6.84 -3.26
CA ARG A 57 -21.35 7.14 -3.13
C ARG A 57 -22.23 5.90 -3.28
N GLU A 58 -22.00 5.12 -4.34
CA GLU A 58 -22.74 3.88 -4.58
C GLU A 58 -22.52 2.86 -3.46
N ILE A 59 -21.29 2.77 -2.92
CA ILE A 59 -20.98 1.87 -1.80
C ILE A 59 -21.75 2.29 -0.54
N VAL A 60 -21.79 3.59 -0.24
CA VAL A 60 -22.53 4.12 0.93
C VAL A 60 -24.03 3.85 0.79
N GLU A 61 -24.59 4.06 -0.40
CA GLU A 61 -26.01 3.80 -0.68
C GLU A 61 -26.36 2.31 -0.53
N VAL A 62 -25.53 1.41 -1.07
CA VAL A 62 -25.70 -0.05 -0.90
C VAL A 62 -25.57 -0.46 0.56
N PHE A 63 -24.69 0.19 1.33
CA PHE A 63 -24.52 -0.11 2.74
C PHE A 63 -25.70 0.40 3.58
N ASP A 64 -26.18 1.61 3.32
CA ASP A 64 -27.32 2.20 4.02
C ASP A 64 -28.61 1.39 3.77
N THR A 65 -28.85 1.01 2.51
CA THR A 65 -29.99 0.14 2.15
C THR A 65 -29.91 -1.25 2.78
N ALA A 66 -28.71 -1.81 2.94
CA ALA A 66 -28.51 -3.09 3.61
C ALA A 66 -28.74 -3.01 5.13
N VAL A 67 -28.45 -1.86 5.76
CA VAL A 67 -28.53 -1.68 7.21
C VAL A 67 -29.94 -1.26 7.67
N LYS A 68 -30.60 -0.33 6.96
CA LYS A 68 -31.87 0.26 7.43
C LYS A 68 -33.13 -0.41 6.89
N GLY A 69 -33.01 -1.31 5.91
CA GLY A 69 -34.18 -1.84 5.22
C GLY A 69 -34.84 -0.79 4.31
N LYS A 70 -35.75 -1.23 3.43
CA LYS A 70 -36.24 -0.47 2.26
C LYS A 70 -37.06 0.80 2.55
N GLU A 71 -37.32 1.17 3.81
CA GLU A 71 -38.11 2.35 4.13
C GLU A 71 -37.21 3.57 4.33
N HIS A 72 -36.86 4.23 3.22
CA HIS A 72 -36.21 5.53 3.27
C HIS A 72 -37.01 6.55 2.47
N ASP A 73 -37.65 7.47 3.18
CA ASP A 73 -38.15 8.72 2.61
C ASP A 73 -36.96 9.49 2.01
N THR A 74 -37.06 9.79 0.72
CA THR A 74 -35.95 10.22 -0.15
C THR A 74 -35.52 11.68 0.03
N GLU A 75 -36.11 12.42 0.98
CA GLU A 75 -36.00 13.89 0.97
C GLU A 75 -34.93 14.45 1.91
N ASN A 76 -34.42 13.67 2.88
CA ASN A 76 -33.39 14.13 3.81
C ASN A 76 -32.23 13.13 3.95
N LEU A 77 -31.08 13.47 3.38
CA LEU A 77 -29.80 12.81 3.65
C LEU A 77 -29.55 12.76 5.15
N SER A 78 -29.49 11.56 5.71
CA SER A 78 -29.29 11.40 7.15
C SER A 78 -27.88 11.84 7.53
N ARG A 79 -27.73 12.57 8.65
CA ARG A 79 -26.42 13.03 9.15
C ARG A 79 -25.38 11.90 9.23
N ASN A 80 -25.84 10.69 9.54
CA ASN A 80 -25.01 9.48 9.63
C ASN A 80 -24.40 9.05 8.28
N GLU A 81 -25.13 9.26 7.17
CA GLU A 81 -24.64 8.95 5.82
C GLU A 81 -23.50 9.89 5.42
N PHE A 82 -23.64 11.17 5.77
CA PHE A 82 -22.60 12.17 5.56
C PHE A 82 -21.33 11.82 6.35
N ASP A 83 -21.47 11.46 7.64
CA ASP A 83 -20.35 11.07 8.48
C ASP A 83 -19.65 9.80 7.94
N LEU A 84 -20.41 8.80 7.48
CA LEU A 84 -19.85 7.59 6.88
C LEU A 84 -19.09 7.89 5.58
N TYR A 85 -19.65 8.74 4.72
CA TYR A 85 -19.00 9.17 3.48
C TYR A 85 -17.67 9.87 3.76
N ASP A 86 -17.64 10.81 4.70
CA ASP A 86 -16.42 11.53 5.08
C ASP A 86 -15.34 10.59 5.63
N VAL A 87 -15.73 9.57 6.40
CA VAL A 87 -14.81 8.56 6.91
C VAL A 87 -14.22 7.72 5.79
N ILE A 88 -15.04 7.21 4.86
CA ILE A 88 -14.57 6.42 3.73
C ILE A 88 -13.67 7.26 2.83
N LYS A 89 -14.00 8.54 2.61
CA LYS A 89 -13.21 9.45 1.81
C LYS A 89 -11.85 9.75 2.45
N ASN A 90 -11.82 10.01 3.76
CA ASN A 90 -10.58 10.20 4.51
C ASN A 90 -9.71 8.93 4.48
N LEU A 91 -10.33 7.75 4.55
CA LEU A 91 -9.64 6.46 4.43
C LEU A 91 -9.04 6.27 3.02
N CYS A 92 -9.79 6.60 1.97
CA CYS A 92 -9.31 6.55 0.60
C CYS A 92 -8.12 7.51 0.41
N PHE A 93 -8.22 8.73 0.93
CA PHE A 93 -7.14 9.71 0.86
C PHE A 93 -5.88 9.23 1.59
N SER A 94 -6.01 8.68 2.79
CA SER A 94 -4.85 8.13 3.51
C SER A 94 -4.20 6.97 2.78
N SER A 95 -5.02 6.07 2.22
CA SER A 95 -4.51 4.93 1.46
C SER A 95 -3.83 5.39 0.17
N LEU A 96 -4.35 6.42 -0.49
CA LEU A 96 -3.74 7.02 -1.67
C LEU A 96 -2.36 7.60 -1.36
N VAL A 97 -2.20 8.29 -0.23
CA VAL A 97 -0.90 8.82 0.22
C VAL A 97 0.10 7.68 0.46
N ILE A 98 -0.32 6.60 1.12
CA ILE A 98 0.53 5.43 1.36
C ILE A 98 0.95 4.79 0.02
N SER A 99 0.01 4.58 -0.89
CA SER A 99 0.28 4.02 -2.21
C SER A 99 1.21 4.92 -3.03
N LEU A 100 1.02 6.24 -2.99
CA LEU A 100 1.93 7.18 -3.66
C LEU A 100 3.35 7.09 -3.09
N CYS A 101 3.49 7.08 -1.78
CA CYS A 101 4.79 6.97 -1.15
C CYS A 101 5.47 5.62 -1.43
N THR A 102 4.75 4.51 -1.48
CA THR A 102 5.32 3.20 -1.87
C THR A 102 5.82 3.20 -3.31
N VAL A 103 5.10 3.85 -4.25
CA VAL A 103 5.59 4.07 -5.62
C VAL A 103 6.86 4.93 -5.63
N LEU A 104 6.89 6.04 -4.88
CA LEU A 104 8.07 6.91 -4.79
C LEU A 104 9.30 6.19 -4.21
N LEU A 105 9.10 5.32 -3.22
CA LEU A 105 10.16 4.47 -2.67
C LEU A 105 10.63 3.44 -3.70
N GLY A 106 9.71 2.82 -4.44
CA GLY A 106 10.01 1.91 -5.55
C GLY A 106 10.87 2.58 -6.62
N LEU A 107 10.45 3.74 -7.12
CA LEU A 107 11.18 4.53 -8.11
C LEU A 107 12.55 5.01 -7.61
N SER A 108 12.65 5.39 -6.34
CA SER A 108 13.91 5.78 -5.71
C SER A 108 14.87 4.59 -5.58
N GLY A 109 14.35 3.41 -5.24
CA GLY A 109 15.10 2.16 -5.21
C GLY A 109 15.64 1.75 -6.58
N TRP A 110 14.82 1.89 -7.63
CA TRP A 110 15.23 1.62 -9.01
C TRP A 110 16.37 2.55 -9.44
N LYS A 111 16.19 3.87 -9.23
CA LYS A 111 17.22 4.88 -9.55
C LYS A 111 18.52 4.63 -8.77
N ALA A 112 18.43 4.25 -7.50
CA ALA A 112 19.59 3.90 -6.69
C ALA A 112 20.29 2.64 -7.19
N SER A 113 19.56 1.63 -7.66
CA SER A 113 20.17 0.43 -8.22
C SER A 113 20.93 0.68 -9.53
N ASN A 114 20.54 1.68 -10.31
CA ASN A 114 21.22 2.01 -11.57
C ASN A 114 22.49 2.84 -11.37
N LYS A 115 22.53 3.67 -10.32
CA LYS A 115 23.71 4.42 -9.94
C LYS A 115 24.52 3.54 -8.99
N LYS A 116 25.56 2.85 -9.47
CA LYS A 116 26.49 2.00 -8.68
C LYS A 116 27.30 2.77 -7.59
N LYS A 117 26.73 3.83 -7.00
CA LYS A 117 27.35 4.70 -5.99
C LYS A 117 26.79 4.34 -4.61
N PRO A 118 27.57 3.66 -3.74
CA PRO A 118 27.09 3.17 -2.45
C PRO A 118 26.68 4.30 -1.48
N GLU A 119 27.25 5.50 -1.62
CA GLU A 119 26.92 6.64 -0.76
C GLU A 119 25.48 7.15 -0.96
N LEU A 120 25.00 7.18 -2.20
CA LEU A 120 23.64 7.63 -2.52
C LEU A 120 22.60 6.64 -1.98
N THR A 121 22.91 5.34 -2.03
CA THR A 121 22.04 4.28 -1.50
C THR A 121 21.87 4.40 0.02
N LYS A 122 22.96 4.67 0.77
CA LYS A 122 22.88 4.93 2.23
C LYS A 122 21.99 6.12 2.56
N ARG A 123 22.13 7.23 1.83
CA ARG A 123 21.32 8.44 2.07
C ARG A 123 19.84 8.22 1.75
N SER A 124 19.55 7.48 0.67
CA SER A 124 18.20 7.09 0.28
C SER A 124 17.53 6.16 1.30
N LEU A 125 18.26 5.13 1.77
CA LEU A 125 17.76 4.19 2.78
C LEU A 125 17.39 4.89 4.10
N ARG A 126 18.19 5.86 4.55
CA ARG A 126 17.89 6.60 5.78
C ARG A 126 16.59 7.39 5.67
N LYS A 127 16.35 8.06 4.53
CA LYS A 127 15.09 8.78 4.28
C LYS A 127 13.90 7.82 4.15
N SER A 128 14.10 6.69 3.48
CA SER A 128 13.08 5.64 3.36
C SER A 128 12.67 5.09 4.73
N TYR A 129 13.63 4.83 5.61
CA TYR A 129 13.36 4.37 6.97
C TYR A 129 12.56 5.39 7.79
N VAL A 130 12.94 6.67 7.75
CA VAL A 130 12.17 7.74 8.41
C VAL A 130 10.74 7.82 7.86
N LEU A 131 10.58 7.75 6.53
CA LEU A 131 9.25 7.76 5.90
C LEU A 131 8.41 6.56 6.33
N LEU A 132 9.02 5.38 6.44
CA LEU A 132 8.36 4.14 6.87
C LEU A 132 7.94 4.21 8.34
N VAL A 133 8.77 4.77 9.22
CA VAL A 133 8.41 5.01 10.62
C VAL A 133 7.26 6.02 10.72
N VAL A 134 7.32 7.12 9.96
CA VAL A 134 6.24 8.12 9.92
C VAL A 134 4.93 7.49 9.41
N MET A 135 4.99 6.64 8.39
CA MET A 135 3.81 5.90 7.93
C MET A 135 3.25 4.96 8.99
N LEU A 136 4.12 4.20 9.68
CA LEU A 136 3.70 3.29 10.75
C LEU A 136 3.01 4.06 11.89
N LEU A 137 3.59 5.17 12.32
CA LEU A 137 2.99 6.04 13.33
C LEU A 137 1.66 6.63 12.85
N GLY A 138 1.59 7.06 11.60
CA GLY A 138 0.34 7.52 10.97
C GLY A 138 -0.74 6.43 10.93
N MET A 139 -0.37 5.20 10.57
CA MET A 139 -1.29 4.07 10.57
C MET A 139 -1.75 3.68 11.97
N ILE A 140 -0.86 3.70 12.96
CA ILE A 140 -1.22 3.44 14.37
C ILE A 140 -2.19 4.53 14.87
N ALA A 141 -1.86 5.80 14.65
CA ALA A 141 -2.74 6.91 15.02
C ALA A 141 -4.12 6.78 14.35
N GLN A 142 -4.16 6.50 13.05
CA GLN A 142 -5.40 6.24 12.33
C GLN A 142 -6.15 5.02 12.86
N SER A 143 -5.44 3.96 13.26
CA SER A 143 -6.04 2.74 13.80
C SER A 143 -6.66 2.99 15.19
N CYS A 144 -6.03 3.82 16.02
CA CYS A 144 -6.60 4.26 17.28
C CYS A 144 -7.90 5.06 17.07
N PHE A 145 -7.88 6.06 16.18
CA PHE A 145 -9.10 6.82 15.84
C PHE A 145 -10.20 5.93 15.24
N LYS A 146 -9.84 4.95 14.40
CA LYS A 146 -10.81 4.00 13.81
C LYS A 146 -11.45 3.10 14.85
N TYR A 147 -10.70 2.69 15.88
CA TYR A 147 -11.22 1.75 16.87
C TYR A 147 -12.36 2.36 17.67
N GLU A 148 -12.22 3.62 18.08
CA GLU A 148 -13.29 4.37 18.74
C GLU A 148 -14.51 4.49 17.82
N MET A 149 -14.29 4.89 16.57
CA MET A 149 -15.39 5.13 15.63
C MET A 149 -16.14 3.85 15.21
N ILE A 150 -15.43 2.73 15.02
CA ILE A 150 -16.04 1.43 14.74
C ILE A 150 -16.84 0.96 15.95
N GLN A 151 -16.33 1.18 17.16
CA GLN A 151 -17.10 0.86 18.37
C GLN A 151 -18.38 1.68 18.46
N ASP A 152 -18.36 2.97 18.09
CA ASP A 152 -19.55 3.81 18.06
C ASP A 152 -20.56 3.33 17.00
N ILE A 153 -20.11 2.97 15.80
CA ILE A 153 -20.98 2.37 14.77
C ILE A 153 -21.57 1.04 15.26
N PHE A 154 -20.77 0.17 15.86
CA PHE A 154 -21.23 -1.13 16.33
C PHE A 154 -22.23 -0.99 17.48
N LYS A 155 -22.01 0.01 18.35
CA LYS A 155 -22.93 0.36 19.43
C LYS A 155 -24.24 0.92 18.87
N PHE A 156 -24.16 1.82 17.90
CA PHE A 156 -25.33 2.38 17.21
C PHE A 156 -26.17 1.28 16.53
N ALA A 157 -25.53 0.37 15.78
CA ALA A 157 -26.21 -0.75 15.14
C ALA A 157 -26.88 -1.68 16.16
N LYS A 158 -26.23 -1.91 17.30
CA LYS A 158 -26.79 -2.71 18.41
C LYS A 158 -28.00 -2.04 19.05
N ASP A 159 -27.99 -0.71 19.17
CA ASP A 159 -29.08 0.05 19.77
C ASP A 159 -30.28 0.13 18.79
N SER A 160 -30.06 0.39 17.50
CA SER A 160 -31.12 0.36 16.47
C SER A 160 -31.79 -1.02 16.33
N SER A 161 -31.05 -2.11 16.55
CA SER A 161 -31.63 -3.46 16.54
C SER A 161 -32.57 -3.74 17.71
N LYS A 162 -32.48 -2.99 18.81
CA LYS A 162 -33.36 -3.18 19.97
C LYS A 162 -34.68 -2.43 19.84
N ASP A 163 -34.67 -1.27 19.19
CA ASP A 163 -35.86 -0.43 19.04
C ASP A 163 -36.77 -0.89 17.88
N GLY A 164 -36.24 -1.70 16.96
CA GLY A 164 -36.96 -2.23 15.79
C GLY A 164 -37.67 -3.57 15.98
N LEU A 165 -37.72 -4.13 17.19
CA LEU A 165 -38.55 -5.31 17.48
C LEU A 165 -39.90 -4.82 18.03
N PRO A 166 -40.93 -4.57 17.19
CA PRO A 166 -42.26 -4.33 17.71
C PRO A 166 -42.63 -5.56 18.53
N GLU A 167 -42.91 -5.32 19.82
CA GLU A 167 -43.46 -6.31 20.71
C GLU A 167 -44.78 -6.76 20.07
N VAL A 168 -44.75 -7.88 19.35
CA VAL A 168 -45.96 -8.57 18.89
C VAL A 168 -46.60 -9.11 20.16
N THR A 169 -47.31 -8.24 20.86
CA THR A 169 -48.26 -8.59 21.90
C THR A 169 -49.28 -9.50 21.24
N ALA A 170 -49.12 -10.80 21.47
CA ALA A 170 -50.12 -11.81 21.16
C ALA A 170 -51.41 -11.45 21.90
N GLN A 171 -52.39 -10.92 21.17
CA GLN A 171 -53.80 -10.89 21.57
C GLN A 171 -54.54 -12.00 20.85
#